data_AF-A0A497I5N8-F1
#
_entry.id   AF-A0A497I5N8-F1
#
_cell.length_a   1.000
_cell.length_b   1.000
_cell.length_c   1.000
_cell.angle_alpha   90.00
_cell.angle_beta   90.00
_cell.angle_gamma   90.00
#
_symmetry.space_group_name_H-M   'P 1'
#
loop_
_entity.id
_entity.type
_entity.pdbx_description
1 polymer ?
#
loop_
_entity_poly.entity_id
_entity_poly.type
_entity_poly.pdbx_seq_one_letter_code
_entity_poly.pdbx_strand_id
1 'polypeptide(L)'
;PYDFTYMKPHKKSASTGVYMPSVLKEDIELIIAIDSSGSISDEEYAQFLTEVTAIVLQYPQVKGTLLICDAKIQNVIELDASFDPYSVHGGGYGGTSSIPVYEWIEKEKDNNIKLLIYFTDGWIDIPESTPPFPTIWVVTPQGDTSVVERMPNAIVIKMED
;
A
#
# COMPACT_ATOMS: atom_id res chain seq x y z
N PRO A 1 14.52 10.88 -23.92
CA PRO A 1 15.20 9.63 -23.50
C PRO A 1 14.13 8.65 -23.00
N TYR A 2 14.10 7.42 -23.50
CA TYR A 2 13.19 6.39 -22.98
C TYR A 2 13.97 5.56 -21.97
N ASP A 3 13.50 5.53 -20.72
CA ASP A 3 14.05 4.62 -19.72
C ASP A 3 13.46 3.22 -19.92
N PHE A 4 14.29 2.21 -19.72
CA PHE A 4 13.97 0.82 -19.98
C PHE A 4 14.26 -0.02 -18.73
N THR A 5 13.40 -0.99 -18.44
CA THR A 5 13.60 -1.95 -17.34
C THR A 5 13.63 -3.38 -17.85
N TYR A 6 14.45 -4.20 -17.19
CA TYR A 6 14.53 -5.65 -17.40
C TYR A 6 13.79 -6.43 -16.30
N MET A 7 13.21 -5.78 -15.28
CA MET A 7 12.48 -6.48 -14.21
C MET A 7 11.26 -7.25 -14.73
N LYS A 8 10.59 -6.70 -15.74
CA LYS A 8 9.50 -7.36 -16.46
C LYS A 8 9.80 -7.33 -17.96
N PRO A 9 9.82 -8.48 -18.66
CA PRO A 9 10.07 -8.49 -20.09
C PRO A 9 8.88 -7.86 -20.83
N HIS A 10 9.18 -7.18 -21.93
CA HIS A 10 8.14 -6.66 -22.81
C HIS A 10 7.24 -7.79 -23.30
N LYS A 11 5.94 -7.53 -23.53
CA LYS A 11 4.97 -8.58 -23.93
C LYS A 11 5.39 -9.34 -25.20
N LYS A 12 6.20 -8.72 -26.07
CA LYS A 12 6.72 -9.34 -27.30
C LYS A 12 7.87 -10.33 -27.06
N SER A 13 8.51 -10.32 -25.89
CA SER A 13 9.64 -11.21 -25.58
C SER A 13 9.28 -12.69 -25.71
N ALA A 14 8.05 -13.05 -25.32
CA ALA A 14 7.55 -14.43 -25.45
C ALA A 14 7.46 -14.89 -26.92
N SER A 15 7.03 -13.99 -27.82
CA SER A 15 6.88 -14.31 -29.25
C SER A 15 8.19 -14.34 -30.02
N THR A 16 9.21 -13.62 -29.56
CA THR A 16 10.49 -13.51 -30.25
C THR A 16 11.55 -14.46 -29.71
N GLY A 17 11.32 -15.07 -28.54
CA GLY A 17 12.32 -15.88 -27.84
C GLY A 17 13.51 -15.06 -27.31
N VAL A 18 13.41 -13.73 -27.36
CA VAL A 18 14.44 -12.79 -26.92
C VAL A 18 13.90 -11.98 -25.75
N TYR A 19 14.66 -11.89 -24.67
CA TYR A 19 14.28 -11.09 -23.51
C TYR A 19 14.43 -9.60 -23.82
N MET A 20 13.34 -8.98 -24.28
CA MET A 20 13.31 -7.55 -24.61
C MET A 20 12.96 -6.70 -23.37
N PRO A 21 13.64 -5.56 -23.18
CA PRO A 21 13.33 -4.64 -22.09
C PRO A 21 11.95 -3.99 -22.27
N SER A 22 11.26 -3.76 -21.16
CA SER A 22 10.01 -2.98 -21.14
C SER A 22 10.31 -1.48 -21.05
N VAL A 23 9.49 -0.66 -21.71
CA VAL A 23 9.52 0.80 -21.56
C VAL A 23 9.02 1.17 -20.16
N LEU A 24 9.74 2.03 -19.43
CA LEU A 24 9.23 2.67 -18.22
C LEU A 24 8.00 3.52 -18.61
N LYS A 25 6.82 3.14 -18.12
CA LYS A 25 5.62 3.98 -18.21
C LYS A 25 5.56 4.90 -16.99
N GLU A 26 4.87 6.03 -17.17
CA GLU A 26 4.65 7.14 -16.22
C GLU A 26 4.61 6.74 -14.74
N ASP A 27 5.08 7.66 -13.89
CA ASP A 27 5.08 7.57 -12.43
C ASP A 27 3.78 6.92 -11.92
N ILE A 28 3.89 5.67 -11.47
CA ILE A 28 2.77 4.95 -10.88
C ILE A 28 2.58 5.54 -9.49
N GLU A 29 1.46 6.24 -9.28
CA GLU A 29 1.09 6.74 -7.97
C GLU A 29 0.47 5.62 -7.14
N LEU A 30 1.26 5.12 -6.18
CA LEU A 30 0.90 4.07 -5.22
C LEU A 30 0.66 4.71 -3.86
N ILE A 31 -0.45 4.38 -3.22
CA ILE A 31 -0.66 4.75 -1.82
C ILE A 31 -0.51 3.49 -0.97
N ILE A 32 0.27 3.60 0.10
CA ILE A 32 0.40 2.57 1.13
C ILE A 32 -0.14 3.17 2.42
N ALA A 33 -1.00 2.46 3.13
CA ALA A 33 -1.50 2.83 4.43
C ALA A 33 -1.13 1.78 5.46
N ILE A 34 -0.72 2.22 6.65
CA ILE A 34 -0.49 1.37 7.81
C ILE A 34 -1.48 1.78 8.90
N ASP A 35 -2.23 0.80 9.38
CA ASP A 35 -2.97 0.88 10.62
C ASP A 35 -2.01 1.04 11.80
N SER A 36 -2.15 2.14 12.54
CA SER A 36 -1.39 2.42 13.76
C SER A 36 -2.30 2.47 14.99
N SER A 37 -3.48 1.85 14.91
CA SER A 37 -4.41 1.77 16.02
C SER A 37 -3.90 0.87 17.14
N GLY A 38 -4.52 0.96 18.31
CA GLY A 38 -4.07 0.28 19.51
C GLY A 38 -4.21 -1.26 19.51
N SER A 39 -4.77 -1.86 18.47
CA SER A 39 -4.80 -3.31 18.30
C SER A 39 -3.54 -3.87 17.63
N ILE A 40 -2.76 -3.02 16.97
CA ILE A 40 -1.53 -3.39 16.28
C ILE A 40 -0.37 -3.44 17.28
N SER A 41 0.32 -4.58 17.35
CA SER A 41 1.50 -4.75 18.20
C SER A 41 2.74 -4.05 17.61
N ASP A 42 3.74 -3.77 18.44
CA ASP A 42 5.02 -3.20 17.97
C ASP A 42 5.71 -4.16 16.97
N GLU A 43 5.57 -5.47 17.15
CA GLU A 43 6.07 -6.48 16.22
C GLU A 43 5.33 -6.46 14.88
N GLU A 44 3.99 -6.42 14.88
CA GLU A 44 3.19 -6.32 13.66
C GLU A 44 3.49 -5.02 12.91
N TYR A 45 3.62 -3.91 13.63
CA TYR A 45 3.97 -2.62 13.06
C TYR A 45 5.36 -2.64 12.39
N ALA A 46 6.35 -3.27 13.03
CA ALA A 46 7.68 -3.45 12.46
C ALA A 46 7.66 -4.36 11.21
N GLN A 47 6.83 -5.41 11.21
CA GLN A 47 6.63 -6.26 10.03
C GLN A 47 6.04 -5.45 8.86
N PHE A 48 5.01 -4.63 9.12
CA PHE A 48 4.43 -3.77 8.10
C PHE A 48 5.47 -2.85 7.46
N LEU A 49 6.28 -2.15 8.27
CA LEU A 49 7.34 -1.27 7.76
C LEU A 49 8.40 -2.03 6.95
N THR A 50 8.70 -3.27 7.34
CA THR A 50 9.61 -4.14 6.60
C THR A 50 9.07 -4.47 5.21
N GLU A 51 7.78 -4.81 5.11
CA GLU A 51 7.11 -5.06 3.83
C GLU A 51 7.03 -3.81 2.96
N VAL A 52 6.69 -2.65 3.54
CA VAL A 52 6.71 -1.37 2.82
C VAL A 52 8.09 -1.08 2.23
N THR A 53 9.13 -1.28 3.03
CA THR A 53 10.53 -1.10 2.58
C THR A 53 10.87 -2.05 1.43
N ALA A 54 10.47 -3.32 1.52
CA ALA A 54 10.68 -4.31 0.46
C ALA A 54 9.98 -3.89 -0.85
N ILE A 55 8.74 -3.40 -0.77
CA ILE A 55 7.99 -2.90 -1.93
C ILE A 55 8.73 -1.71 -2.58
N VAL A 56 9.16 -0.73 -1.78
CA VAL A 56 9.85 0.47 -2.29
C VAL A 56 11.18 0.11 -2.95
N LEU A 57 11.97 -0.77 -2.33
CA LEU A 57 13.27 -1.19 -2.86
C LEU A 57 13.14 -2.04 -4.13
N GLN A 58 12.10 -2.87 -4.23
CA GLN A 58 11.88 -3.72 -5.40
C GLN A 58 11.35 -2.92 -6.61
N TYR A 59 10.70 -1.79 -6.37
CA TYR A 59 10.09 -0.97 -7.41
C TYR A 59 10.54 0.51 -7.33
N PRO A 60 11.83 0.83 -7.56
CA PRO A 60 12.36 2.18 -7.39
C PRO A 60 11.75 3.24 -8.33
N GLN A 61 11.04 2.80 -9.38
CA GLN A 61 10.29 3.67 -10.29
C GLN A 61 8.86 4.02 -9.83
N VAL A 62 8.42 3.49 -8.68
CA VAL A 62 7.10 3.79 -8.13
C VAL A 62 7.21 5.01 -7.23
N LYS A 63 6.39 6.04 -7.50
CA LYS A 63 6.21 7.16 -6.56
C LYS A 63 5.14 6.75 -5.56
N GLY A 64 5.59 6.46 -4.34
CA GLY A 64 4.71 6.03 -3.27
C GLY A 64 4.38 7.16 -2.28
N THR A 65 3.23 7.09 -1.63
CA THR A 65 2.99 7.84 -0.39
C THR A 65 2.55 6.86 0.69
N LEU A 66 3.23 6.88 1.83
CA LEU A 66 2.89 6.14 3.03
C LEU A 66 2.02 7.00 3.94
N LEU A 67 0.87 6.48 4.33
CA LEU A 67 -0.05 7.07 5.29
C LEU A 67 -0.05 6.23 6.56
N ILE A 68 0.16 6.87 7.71
CA ILE A 68 -0.01 6.24 9.02
C ILE A 68 -1.36 6.69 9.57
N CYS A 69 -2.26 5.77 9.87
CA CYS A 69 -3.64 6.09 10.22
C CYS A 69 -4.16 5.23 11.38
N ASP A 70 -4.82 5.88 12.33
CA ASP A 70 -5.64 5.25 13.38
C ASP A 70 -7.13 5.61 13.14
N ALA A 71 -7.78 6.37 14.03
CA ALA A 71 -9.04 7.06 13.75
C ALA A 71 -8.87 8.29 12.83
N LYS A 72 -7.64 8.74 12.57
CA LYS A 72 -7.29 9.81 11.65
C LYS A 72 -5.88 9.60 11.09
N ILE A 73 -5.54 10.32 10.02
CA ILE A 73 -4.18 10.32 9.50
C ILE A 73 -3.25 11.00 10.51
N GLN A 74 -2.22 10.28 10.92
CA GLN A 74 -1.19 10.70 11.87
C GLN A 74 0.05 11.21 11.13
N ASN A 75 0.39 10.59 10.00
CA ASN A 75 1.55 10.98 9.23
C ASN A 75 1.35 10.69 7.72
N VAL A 76 2.01 11.49 6.90
CA VAL A 76 2.04 11.38 5.44
C VAL A 76 3.50 11.48 5.00
N ILE A 77 4.03 10.43 4.41
CA ILE A 77 5.44 10.30 4.08
C ILE A 77 5.57 9.97 2.60
N GLU A 78 6.35 10.75 1.86
CA GLU A 78 6.71 10.38 0.48
C GLU A 78 7.69 9.21 0.52
N LEU A 79 7.42 8.18 -0.26
CA LEU A 79 8.27 7.00 -0.37
C LEU A 79 9.22 7.18 -1.54
N ASP A 80 10.52 7.13 -1.25
CA ASP A 80 11.59 7.09 -2.24
C ASP A 80 12.69 6.12 -1.79
N ALA A 81 13.77 6.02 -2.57
CA ALA A 81 14.90 5.13 -2.28
C ALA A 81 15.66 5.48 -0.97
N SER A 82 15.39 6.63 -0.36
CA SER A 82 15.96 7.07 0.91
C SER A 82 15.03 6.85 2.12
N PHE A 83 13.85 6.25 1.89
CA PHE A 83 12.91 5.91 2.96
C PHE A 83 13.58 5.08 4.06
N ASP A 84 13.55 5.61 5.29
CA ASP A 84 14.05 4.95 6.49
C ASP A 84 12.86 4.47 7.35
N PRO A 85 12.58 3.16 7.43
CA PRO A 85 11.46 2.64 8.21
C PRO A 85 11.59 2.93 9.71
N TYR A 86 12.81 3.08 10.24
CA TYR A 86 13.04 3.33 11.67
C TYR A 86 12.66 4.76 12.09
N SER A 87 12.48 5.66 11.12
CA SER A 87 12.04 7.04 11.35
C SER A 87 10.52 7.16 11.57
N VAL A 88 9.78 6.08 11.32
CA VAL A 88 8.32 6.06 11.40
C VAL A 88 7.88 5.52 12.77
N HIS A 89 7.44 6.42 13.64
CA HIS A 89 6.90 6.03 14.94
C HIS A 89 5.40 5.75 14.85
N GLY A 90 4.98 4.60 15.38
CA GLY A 90 3.58 4.32 15.63
C GLY A 90 3.04 5.28 16.69
N GLY A 91 1.87 5.86 16.45
CA GLY A 91 1.20 6.73 17.39
C GLY A 91 -0.29 6.72 17.12
N GLY A 92 -1.10 6.56 18.16
CA GLY A 92 -2.56 6.59 18.01
C GLY A 92 -3.30 5.55 18.82
N TYR A 93 -3.57 5.83 20.11
CA TYR A 93 -4.48 5.01 20.92
C TYR A 93 -5.96 5.42 20.72
N GLY A 94 -6.29 6.05 19.58
CA GLY A 94 -7.52 6.86 19.40
C GLY A 94 -8.71 6.15 18.75
N GLY A 95 -8.56 4.89 18.36
CA GLY A 95 -9.55 4.13 17.57
C GLY A 95 -8.99 3.69 16.22
N THR A 96 -9.84 3.11 15.38
CA THR A 96 -9.44 2.52 14.09
C THR A 96 -10.45 2.92 13.03
N SER A 97 -10.00 3.55 11.95
CA SER A 97 -10.81 3.82 10.76
C SER A 97 -9.94 3.96 9.51
N SER A 98 -10.33 3.29 8.43
CA SER A 98 -9.76 3.44 7.10
C SER A 98 -10.34 4.62 6.33
N ILE A 99 -11.50 5.14 6.73
CA ILE A 99 -12.20 6.24 6.03
C ILE A 99 -11.32 7.47 5.82
N PRO A 100 -10.52 7.94 6.81
CA PRO A 100 -9.63 9.08 6.62
C PRO A 100 -8.63 8.89 5.48
N VAL A 101 -8.18 7.65 5.23
CA VAL A 101 -7.27 7.33 4.12
C VAL A 101 -7.97 7.50 2.78
N TYR A 102 -9.20 6.99 2.63
CA TYR A 102 -9.97 7.16 1.41
C TYR A 102 -10.32 8.62 1.13
N GLU A 103 -10.75 9.36 2.15
CA GLU A 103 -11.04 10.81 2.04
C GLU A 103 -9.78 11.61 1.64
N TRP A 104 -8.62 11.26 2.19
CA TRP A 104 -7.36 11.90 1.82
C TRP A 104 -6.98 11.62 0.36
N ILE A 105 -7.17 10.38 -0.12
CA ILE A 105 -6.91 10.03 -1.52
C ILE A 105 -7.84 10.79 -2.46
N GLU A 106 -9.14 10.86 -2.12
CA GLU A 106 -10.09 11.65 -2.90
C GLU A 106 -9.67 13.11 -2.97
N LYS A 107 -9.34 13.72 -1.81
CA LYS A 107 -9.05 15.14 -1.72
C LYS A 107 -7.69 15.53 -2.33
N GLU A 108 -6.63 14.82 -1.97
CA GLU A 108 -5.25 15.22 -2.31
C GLU A 108 -4.79 14.64 -3.65
N LYS A 109 -5.42 13.54 -4.11
CA LYS A 109 -5.05 12.84 -5.35
C LYS A 109 -6.16 12.83 -6.40
N ASP A 110 -7.35 13.40 -6.13
CA ASP A 110 -8.51 13.37 -7.03
C ASP A 110 -8.84 11.92 -7.48
N ASN A 111 -8.67 10.96 -6.56
CA ASN A 111 -8.78 9.52 -6.82
C ASN A 111 -7.86 8.98 -7.94
N ASN A 112 -6.88 9.74 -8.40
CA ASN A 112 -5.99 9.39 -9.51
C ASN A 112 -4.79 8.54 -9.05
N ILE A 113 -5.07 7.46 -8.32
CA ILE A 113 -4.06 6.50 -7.89
C ILE A 113 -4.25 5.16 -8.63
N LYS A 114 -3.18 4.37 -8.74
CA LYS A 114 -3.27 3.05 -9.39
C LYS A 114 -3.69 1.95 -8.43
N LEU A 115 -3.34 2.08 -7.16
CA LEU A 115 -3.52 1.05 -6.16
C LEU A 115 -3.36 1.66 -4.75
N LEU A 116 -4.23 1.24 -3.84
CA LEU A 116 -4.03 1.38 -2.40
C LEU A 116 -3.61 0.01 -1.84
N ILE A 117 -2.54 -0.03 -1.04
CA ILE A 117 -2.17 -1.19 -0.22
C ILE A 117 -2.38 -0.78 1.24
N TYR A 118 -3.16 -1.53 2.00
CA TYR A 118 -3.52 -1.20 3.37
C TYR A 118 -3.10 -2.34 4.31
N PHE A 119 -2.20 -2.06 5.24
CA PHE A 119 -1.75 -2.99 6.27
C PHE A 119 -2.56 -2.81 7.57
N THR A 120 -3.12 -3.90 8.11
CA THR A 120 -3.96 -3.88 9.31
C THR A 120 -4.05 -5.29 9.92
N ASP A 121 -4.56 -5.43 11.14
CA ASP A 121 -5.00 -6.70 11.71
C ASP A 121 -6.43 -7.08 11.25
N GLY A 122 -7.07 -6.22 10.47
CA GLY A 122 -8.38 -6.45 9.85
C GLY A 122 -9.58 -6.04 10.70
N TRP A 123 -9.37 -5.57 11.94
CA TRP A 123 -10.42 -4.97 12.79
C TRP A 123 -10.67 -3.51 12.42
N ILE A 124 -11.03 -3.28 11.16
CA ILE A 124 -11.15 -1.96 10.55
C ILE A 124 -12.47 -1.79 9.81
N ASP A 125 -12.95 -0.55 9.68
CA ASP A 125 -14.09 -0.23 8.83
C ASP A 125 -13.69 -0.21 7.34
N ILE A 126 -14.69 -0.22 6.46
CA ILE A 126 -14.52 -0.08 5.02
C ILE A 126 -15.46 1.01 4.51
N PRO A 127 -15.12 1.72 3.41
CA PRO A 127 -15.98 2.76 2.86
C PRO A 127 -17.31 2.17 2.36
N GLU A 128 -18.41 2.90 2.59
CA GLU A 128 -19.74 2.48 2.11
C GLU A 128 -19.83 2.47 0.58
N SER A 129 -19.15 3.41 -0.07
CA SER A 129 -19.07 3.51 -1.52
C SER A 129 -17.80 2.85 -2.05
N THR A 130 -17.93 2.11 -3.15
CA THR A 130 -16.79 1.45 -3.80
C THR A 130 -15.81 2.49 -4.35
N PRO A 131 -14.53 2.50 -3.91
CA PRO A 131 -13.53 3.41 -4.46
C PRO A 131 -13.27 3.11 -5.95
N PRO A 132 -12.92 4.14 -6.76
CA PRO A 132 -12.67 3.98 -8.19
C PRO A 132 -11.31 3.34 -8.52
N PHE A 133 -10.53 2.98 -7.51
CA PHE A 133 -9.24 2.30 -7.59
C PHE A 133 -9.28 0.99 -6.78
N PRO A 134 -8.45 0.00 -7.11
CA PRO A 134 -8.36 -1.23 -6.34
C PRO A 134 -7.68 -1.01 -4.98
N THR A 135 -8.14 -1.74 -3.96
CA THR A 135 -7.49 -1.83 -2.65
C THR A 135 -6.94 -3.25 -2.43
N ILE A 136 -5.70 -3.38 -2.00
CA ILE A 136 -5.16 -4.62 -1.43
C ILE A 136 -5.13 -4.45 0.09
N TRP A 137 -5.85 -5.31 0.80
CA TRP A 137 -5.74 -5.43 2.25
C TRP A 137 -4.70 -6.48 2.59
N VAL A 138 -3.63 -6.06 3.25
CA VAL A 138 -2.60 -6.94 3.81
C VAL A 138 -2.90 -7.11 5.29
N VAL A 139 -3.38 -8.30 5.66
CA VAL A 139 -3.88 -8.60 6.99
C VAL A 139 -2.84 -9.44 7.74
N THR A 140 -2.62 -9.14 9.02
CA THR A 140 -1.72 -9.94 9.86
C THR A 140 -2.16 -11.41 9.91
N PRO A 141 -1.25 -12.37 10.18
CA PRO A 141 -1.58 -13.78 10.07
C PRO A 141 -2.76 -14.18 10.98
N GLN A 142 -2.82 -13.61 12.19
CA GLN A 142 -3.88 -13.84 13.17
C GLN A 142 -5.07 -12.87 13.04
N GLY A 143 -5.02 -11.91 12.10
CA GLY A 143 -6.06 -10.91 11.88
C GLY A 143 -7.39 -11.45 11.32
N ASP A 144 -8.46 -10.66 11.44
CA ASP A 144 -9.80 -10.98 10.93
C ASP A 144 -10.05 -10.39 9.54
N THR A 145 -10.40 -11.24 8.57
CA THR A 145 -10.63 -10.78 7.19
C THR A 145 -12.11 -10.52 6.87
N SER A 146 -13.01 -10.83 7.80
CA SER A 146 -14.46 -10.89 7.53
C SER A 146 -15.06 -9.54 7.11
N VAL A 147 -14.48 -8.42 7.58
CA VAL A 147 -14.90 -7.07 7.20
C VAL A 147 -14.35 -6.71 5.82
N VAL A 148 -13.04 -6.81 5.65
CA VAL A 148 -12.36 -6.36 4.43
C VAL A 148 -12.70 -7.20 3.20
N GLU A 149 -13.04 -8.49 3.37
CA GLU A 149 -13.52 -9.35 2.28
C GLU A 149 -14.88 -8.94 1.70
N ARG A 150 -15.68 -8.18 2.47
CA ARG A 150 -16.96 -7.65 1.99
C ARG A 150 -16.78 -6.45 1.07
N MET A 151 -15.57 -5.87 1.00
CA MET A 151 -15.30 -4.71 0.18
C MET A 151 -15.23 -5.11 -1.31
N PRO A 152 -16.07 -4.53 -2.18
CA PRO A 152 -15.95 -4.73 -3.62
C PRO A 152 -14.67 -4.09 -4.16
N ASN A 153 -14.14 -4.63 -5.25
CA ASN A 153 -12.89 -4.16 -5.88
C ASN A 153 -11.66 -4.23 -4.95
N ALA A 154 -11.69 -5.14 -3.96
CA ALA A 154 -10.59 -5.38 -3.05
C ALA A 154 -10.00 -6.79 -3.23
N ILE A 155 -8.71 -6.91 -2.95
CA ILE A 155 -8.00 -8.19 -2.79
C ILE A 155 -7.54 -8.26 -1.35
N VAL A 156 -7.75 -9.40 -0.70
CA VAL A 156 -7.28 -9.62 0.68
C VAL A 156 -6.14 -10.64 0.64
N ILE A 157 -5.03 -10.30 1.28
CA ILE A 157 -3.82 -11.12 1.40
C ILE A 157 -3.49 -11.21 2.89
N LYS A 158 -3.29 -12.42 3.40
CA LYS A 158 -2.71 -12.60 4.74
C LYS A 158 -1.19 -12.66 4.64
N MET A 159 -0.51 -12.02 5.59
CA MET A 159 0.94 -12.13 5.74
C MET A 159 1.32 -13.57 6.13
N GLU A 160 2.51 -13.98 5.72
CA GLU A 160 3.11 -15.26 6.16
C GLU A 160 3.83 -15.04 7.51
N ASP A 161 3.83 -16.06 8.38
CA ASP A 161 4.54 -16.06 9.67
C ASP A 161 6.07 -16.20 9.51
#